data_AF-A0A1Q7NE75-F1
#
_entry.id   AF-A0A1Q7NE75-F1
#
_cell.length_a   1.000
_cell.length_b   1.000
_cell.length_c   1.000
_cell.angle_alpha   90.00
_cell.angle_beta   90.00
_cell.angle_gamma   90.00
#
_symmetry.space_group_name_H-M   'P 1'
#
loop_
_entity.id
_entity.type
_entity.pdbx_description
1 polymer ?
#
loop_
_entity_poly.entity_id
_entity_poly.type
_entity_poly.pdbx_seq_one_letter_code
_entity_poly.pdbx_strand_id
1 'polypeptide(L)'
;MAELPISELINLAGAIGIIATLFVIFYFSRKEMKSIAVDIETSVLNDLDEKIHAMSEMLVHRPELVKVLDKNQSSISPEQDFAYYVLYTCAHAFHMRQRKVLSDNEWAGWLRWMKSAFSEGTISEYWGKTIKPEKWFDPAFQDFINNEIIKGNKV
;
A
#
# COMPACT_ATOMS: atom_id res chain seq x y z
N MET A 1 -51.17 -21.40 30.65
CA MET A 1 -50.69 -20.90 29.35
C MET A 1 -51.06 -19.43 29.31
N ALA A 2 -50.09 -18.52 29.31
CA ALA A 2 -50.39 -17.09 29.22
C ALA A 2 -50.67 -16.77 27.75
N GLU A 3 -51.91 -16.43 27.43
CA GLU A 3 -52.27 -15.91 26.11
C GLU A 3 -51.88 -14.44 26.07
N LEU A 4 -50.83 -14.11 25.31
CA LEU A 4 -50.46 -12.72 25.08
C LEU A 4 -51.56 -12.06 24.24
N PRO A 5 -52.13 -10.93 24.68
CA PRO A 5 -53.10 -10.20 23.88
C PRO A 5 -52.46 -9.76 22.55
N ILE A 6 -53.23 -9.86 21.47
CA ILE A 6 -52.76 -9.59 20.09
C ILE A 6 -52.06 -8.23 19.97
N SER A 7 -52.51 -7.23 20.74
CA SER A 7 -51.89 -5.90 20.81
C SER A 7 -50.45 -5.92 21.33
N GLU A 8 -50.13 -6.75 22.33
CA GLU A 8 -48.77 -6.90 22.86
C GLU A 8 -47.87 -7.64 21.87
N LEU A 9 -48.41 -8.64 21.16
CA LEU A 9 -47.68 -9.36 20.11
C LEU A 9 -47.31 -8.42 18.94
N ILE A 10 -48.24 -7.55 18.52
CA ILE A 10 -48.01 -6.56 17.46
C ILE A 10 -46.96 -5.52 17.90
N ASN A 11 -47.03 -5.02 19.13
CA ASN A 11 -46.04 -4.08 19.66
C ASN A 11 -44.64 -4.71 19.77
N LEU A 12 -44.56 -5.96 20.23
CA LEU A 12 -43.30 -6.71 20.29
C LEU A 12 -42.72 -6.94 18.89
N ALA A 13 -43.55 -7.34 17.92
CA ALA A 13 -43.13 -7.51 16.53
C ALA A 13 -42.63 -6.20 15.92
N GLY A 14 -43.32 -5.08 16.18
CA GLY A 14 -42.90 -3.74 15.78
C GLY A 14 -41.54 -3.34 16.36
N ALA A 15 -41.34 -3.57 17.67
CA ALA A 15 -40.06 -3.29 18.33
C ALA A 15 -38.91 -4.12 17.74
N ILE A 16 -39.13 -5.42 17.49
CA ILE A 16 -38.15 -6.30 16.85
C ILE A 16 -37.84 -5.82 15.43
N GLY A 17 -38.85 -5.42 14.66
CA GLY A 17 -38.68 -4.86 13.32
C GLY A 17 -37.80 -3.61 13.33
N ILE A 18 -38.05 -2.67 14.24
CA ILE A 18 -37.24 -1.45 14.40
C ILE A 18 -35.79 -1.80 14.76
N ILE A 19 -35.57 -2.70 15.71
CA ILE A 19 -34.22 -3.14 16.13
C ILE A 19 -33.48 -3.78 14.95
N ALA A 20 -34.14 -4.64 14.18
CA ALA A 20 -33.55 -5.28 13.00
C ALA A 20 -33.16 -4.24 11.94
N THR A 21 -34.03 -3.28 11.65
CA THR A 21 -33.73 -2.20 10.70
C THR A 21 -32.56 -1.33 11.18
N LEU A 22 -32.52 -0.95 12.46
CA LEU A 22 -31.41 -0.19 13.02
C LEU A 22 -30.09 -0.95 12.94
N PHE A 23 -30.12 -2.27 13.20
CA PHE A 23 -28.94 -3.12 13.08
C PHE A 23 -28.41 -3.18 11.64
N VAL A 24 -29.30 -3.32 10.66
CA VAL A 24 -28.95 -3.30 9.24
C VAL A 24 -28.34 -1.96 8.83
N ILE A 25 -28.98 -0.84 9.21
CA ILE A 25 -28.48 0.52 8.92
C ILE A 25 -27.09 0.71 9.54
N PHE A 26 -26.91 0.34 10.81
CA PHE A 26 -25.63 0.49 11.50
C PHE A 26 -24.53 -0.37 10.85
N TYR A 27 -24.85 -1.60 10.45
CA TYR A 27 -23.93 -2.49 9.75
C TYR A 27 -23.47 -1.89 8.41
N PHE A 28 -24.40 -1.42 7.57
CA PHE A 28 -24.07 -0.82 6.29
C PHE A 28 -23.34 0.52 6.44
N SER A 29 -23.77 1.38 7.37
CA SER A 29 -23.08 2.63 7.68
C SER A 29 -21.62 2.38 8.11
N ARG A 30 -21.39 1.38 8.97
CA ARG A 30 -20.03 1.00 9.36
C ARG A 30 -19.21 0.47 8.19
N LYS A 31 -19.83 -0.27 7.27
CA LYS A 31 -19.17 -0.78 6.06
C LYS A 31 -18.78 0.37 5.11
N GLU A 32 -19.68 1.32 4.88
CA GLU A 32 -19.43 2.49 4.04
C GLU A 32 -18.34 3.39 4.62
N MET A 33 -18.37 3.69 5.93
CA MET A 33 -17.31 4.46 6.58
C MET A 33 -15.94 3.81 6.44
N LYS A 34 -15.86 2.47 6.52
CA LYS A 34 -14.63 1.73 6.27
C LYS A 34 -14.16 1.85 4.82
N SER A 35 -15.09 1.78 3.85
CA SER A 35 -14.76 1.97 2.43
C SER A 35 -14.22 3.37 2.18
N ILE A 36 -14.91 4.40 2.66
CA ILE A 36 -14.50 5.80 2.54
C ILE A 36 -13.13 6.04 3.19
N ALA A 37 -12.87 5.44 4.35
CA ALA A 37 -11.58 5.55 5.01
C ALA A 37 -10.44 4.97 4.15
N VAL A 38 -10.65 3.80 3.54
CA VAL A 38 -9.69 3.17 2.63
C VAL A 38 -9.50 4.01 1.36
N ASP A 39 -10.58 4.57 0.80
CA ASP A 39 -10.50 5.42 -0.39
C ASP A 39 -9.72 6.71 -0.14
N ILE A 40 -9.95 7.37 1.00
CA ILE A 40 -9.19 8.57 1.42
C ILE A 40 -7.72 8.22 1.64
N GLU A 41 -7.44 7.13 2.35
CA GLU A 41 -6.09 6.65 2.62
C GLU A 41 -5.33 6.36 1.32
N THR A 42 -5.99 5.70 0.36
CA THR A 42 -5.43 5.42 -0.97
C THR A 42 -5.18 6.71 -1.75
N SER A 43 -6.11 7.66 -1.70
CA SER A 43 -5.95 8.97 -2.36
C SER A 43 -4.77 9.75 -1.80
N VAL A 44 -4.56 9.76 -0.48
CA VAL A 44 -3.41 10.43 0.15
C VAL A 44 -2.10 9.77 -0.27
N LEU A 45 -2.08 8.44 -0.36
CA LEU A 45 -0.87 7.71 -0.76
C LEU A 45 -0.53 7.93 -2.23
N ASN A 46 -1.54 8.04 -3.10
CA ASN A 46 -1.35 8.40 -4.50
C ASN A 46 -0.80 9.83 -4.66
N ASP A 47 -1.30 10.81 -3.90
CA ASP A 47 -0.77 12.19 -3.92
C ASP A 47 0.70 12.25 -3.44
N LEU A 48 1.06 11.42 -2.45
CA LEU A 48 2.45 11.29 -2.02
C LEU A 48 3.33 10.64 -3.10
N ASP A 49 2.84 9.62 -3.79
CA ASP A 49 3.54 8.98 -4.90
C ASP A 49 3.78 9.96 -6.07
N GLU A 50 2.79 10.78 -6.41
CA GLU A 50 2.91 11.84 -7.42
C GLU A 50 3.96 12.88 -7.04
N LYS A 51 4.04 13.26 -5.76
CA LYS A 51 5.10 14.16 -5.26
C LYS A 51 6.48 13.52 -5.33
N ILE A 52 6.61 12.23 -5.04
CA ILE A 52 7.87 11.49 -5.20
C ILE A 52 8.27 11.46 -6.67
N HIS A 53 7.33 11.17 -7.57
CA HIS A 53 7.56 11.19 -9.01
C HIS A 53 8.10 12.54 -9.50
N ALA A 54 7.45 13.64 -9.10
CA ALA A 54 7.88 14.99 -9.44
C ALA A 54 9.28 15.33 -8.89
N MET A 55 9.60 14.87 -7.67
CA MET A 55 10.95 15.03 -7.12
C MET A 55 12.00 14.23 -7.88
N SER A 56 11.70 12.99 -8.26
CA SER A 56 12.58 12.16 -9.09
C SER A 56 12.82 12.78 -10.47
N GLU A 57 11.78 13.24 -11.15
CA GLU A 57 11.91 13.94 -12.43
C GLU A 57 12.81 15.19 -12.30
N MET A 58 12.65 15.95 -11.22
CA MET A 58 13.53 17.09 -10.93
C MET A 58 14.98 16.66 -10.69
N LEU A 59 15.23 15.54 -10.01
CA LEU A 59 16.59 15.01 -9.79
C LEU A 59 17.24 14.47 -11.06
N VAL A 60 16.47 13.90 -12.00
CA VAL A 60 16.99 13.52 -13.32
C VAL A 60 17.46 14.75 -14.10
N HIS A 61 16.68 15.82 -14.09
CA HIS A 61 17.04 17.06 -14.79
C HIS A 61 18.08 17.92 -14.06
N ARG A 62 18.16 17.79 -12.73
CA ARG A 62 19.05 18.57 -11.86
C ARG A 62 19.69 17.68 -10.78
N PRO A 63 20.61 16.78 -11.17
CA PRO A 63 21.21 15.80 -10.26
C PRO A 63 21.99 16.43 -9.11
N GLU A 64 22.42 17.69 -9.24
CA GLU A 64 23.09 18.45 -8.18
C GLU A 64 22.18 18.78 -6.98
N LEU A 65 20.85 18.64 -7.12
CA LEU A 65 19.91 18.85 -6.03
C LEU A 65 19.92 17.71 -5.01
N VAL A 66 20.52 16.55 -5.33
CA VAL A 66 20.64 15.43 -4.39
C VAL A 66 21.35 15.83 -3.10
N LYS A 67 22.21 16.86 -3.13
CA LYS A 67 22.89 17.42 -1.95
C LYS A 67 21.95 17.96 -0.88
N VAL A 68 20.71 18.29 -1.25
CA VAL A 68 19.64 18.71 -0.32
C VAL A 68 19.21 17.52 0.54
N LEU A 69 19.25 16.30 -0.02
CA LEU A 69 18.91 15.06 0.68
C LEU A 69 20.13 14.44 1.38
N ASP A 70 21.30 14.44 0.73
CA ASP A 70 22.56 13.97 1.31
C ASP A 70 23.71 14.90 0.91
N LYS A 71 24.22 15.68 1.88
CA LYS A 71 25.32 16.62 1.66
C LYS A 71 26.62 15.97 1.16
N ASN A 72 26.79 14.67 1.37
CA ASN A 72 27.96 13.93 0.92
C ASN A 72 27.80 13.39 -0.50
N GLN A 73 26.61 13.48 -1.08
CA GLN A 73 26.32 13.07 -2.44
C GLN A 73 26.32 14.29 -3.36
N SER A 74 27.22 14.32 -4.34
CA SER A 74 27.37 15.44 -5.28
C SER A 74 26.46 15.35 -6.49
N SER A 75 26.07 14.13 -6.87
CA SER A 75 25.16 13.82 -7.97
C SER A 75 24.60 12.41 -7.83
N ILE A 76 23.50 12.14 -8.53
CA ILE A 76 22.93 10.80 -8.70
C ILE A 76 22.93 10.49 -10.20
N SER A 77 23.23 9.24 -10.59
CA SER A 77 23.10 8.85 -12.00
C SER A 77 21.62 8.65 -12.35
N PRO A 78 21.21 8.86 -13.62
CA PRO A 78 19.84 8.59 -14.06
C PRO A 78 19.39 7.16 -13.75
N GLU A 79 20.28 6.17 -13.88
CA GLU A 79 19.97 4.77 -13.56
C GLU A 79 19.75 4.55 -12.06
N GLN A 80 20.52 5.25 -11.21
CA GLN A 80 20.35 5.16 -9.76
C GLN A 80 19.05 5.86 -9.31
N ASP A 81 18.71 7.00 -9.90
CA ASP A 81 17.44 7.67 -9.63
C ASP A 81 16.24 6.80 -10.07
N PHE A 82 16.32 6.23 -11.26
CA PHE A 82 15.32 5.28 -11.75
C PHE A 82 15.21 4.03 -10.85
N ALA A 83 16.32 3.54 -10.32
CA ALA A 83 16.33 2.44 -9.36
C ALA A 83 15.60 2.81 -8.05
N TYR A 84 15.79 4.04 -7.52
CA TYR A 84 15.00 4.51 -6.39
C TYR A 84 13.51 4.55 -6.73
N TYR A 85 13.14 5.10 -7.89
CA TYR A 85 11.75 5.17 -8.32
C TYR A 85 11.09 3.79 -8.39
N VAL A 86 11.76 2.82 -9.03
CA VAL A 86 11.30 1.41 -9.08
C VAL A 86 11.09 0.84 -7.68
N LEU A 87 12.02 1.06 -6.76
CA LEU A 87 11.89 0.55 -5.39
C LEU A 87 10.77 1.24 -4.60
N TYR A 88 10.56 2.55 -4.78
CA TYR A 88 9.43 3.26 -4.18
C TYR A 88 8.10 2.74 -4.71
N THR A 89 8.00 2.45 -6.02
CA THR A 89 6.82 1.80 -6.59
C THR A 89 6.59 0.41 -6.01
N CYS A 90 7.64 -0.41 -5.87
CA CYS A 90 7.56 -1.72 -5.21
C CYS A 90 7.06 -1.61 -3.75
N ALA A 91 7.60 -0.64 -3.00
CA ALA A 91 7.20 -0.39 -1.62
C ALA A 91 5.73 0.06 -1.55
N HIS A 92 5.31 0.96 -2.44
CA HIS A 92 3.93 1.40 -2.54
C HIS A 92 2.99 0.21 -2.80
N ALA A 93 3.28 -0.63 -3.80
CA ALA A 93 2.49 -1.83 -4.08
C ALA A 93 2.44 -2.81 -2.88
N PHE A 94 3.57 -3.02 -2.20
CA PHE A 94 3.63 -3.82 -0.97
C PHE A 94 2.73 -3.26 0.14
N HIS A 95 2.76 -1.95 0.37
CA HIS A 95 1.90 -1.32 1.38
C HIS A 95 0.42 -1.36 0.99
N MET A 96 0.10 -1.19 -0.29
CA MET A 96 -1.28 -1.35 -0.79
C MET A 96 -1.79 -2.78 -0.57
N ARG A 97 -0.91 -3.78 -0.70
CA ARG A 97 -1.23 -5.16 -0.32
C ARG A 97 -1.46 -5.32 1.17
N GLN A 98 -0.60 -4.77 2.03
CA GLN A 98 -0.76 -4.84 3.49
C GLN A 98 -2.08 -4.21 3.96
N ARG A 99 -2.50 -3.12 3.31
CA ARG A 99 -3.76 -2.41 3.57
C ARG A 99 -4.99 -3.08 2.95
N LYS A 100 -4.81 -4.20 2.24
CA LYS A 100 -5.87 -4.95 1.54
C LYS A 100 -6.58 -4.14 0.46
N VAL A 101 -5.88 -3.18 -0.14
CA VAL A 101 -6.36 -2.41 -1.30
C VAL A 101 -6.20 -3.24 -2.57
N LEU A 102 -5.04 -3.90 -2.75
CA LEU A 102 -4.81 -4.78 -3.89
C LEU A 102 -5.50 -6.13 -3.70
N SER A 103 -6.30 -6.52 -4.70
CA SER A 103 -6.83 -7.87 -4.83
C SER A 103 -5.70 -8.89 -5.00
N ASP A 104 -6.01 -10.17 -4.79
CA ASP A 104 -5.03 -11.25 -4.92
C ASP A 104 -4.46 -11.33 -6.35
N ASN A 105 -5.27 -11.06 -7.37
CA ASN A 105 -4.84 -11.09 -8.76
C ASN A 105 -3.91 -9.91 -9.10
N GLU A 106 -4.23 -8.70 -8.64
CA GLU A 106 -3.37 -7.52 -8.82
C GLU A 106 -2.04 -7.72 -8.11
N TRP A 107 -2.07 -8.22 -6.88
CA TRP A 107 -0.86 -8.54 -6.13
C TRP A 107 -0.01 -9.60 -6.83
N ALA A 108 -0.61 -10.65 -7.39
CA ALA A 108 0.13 -11.66 -8.13
C ALA A 108 0.87 -11.07 -9.35
N GLY A 109 0.26 -10.12 -10.04
CA GLY A 109 0.89 -9.38 -11.14
C GLY A 109 2.10 -8.58 -10.67
N TRP A 110 1.94 -7.78 -9.61
CA TRP A 110 3.02 -7.02 -9.00
C TRP A 110 4.15 -7.91 -8.48
N LEU A 111 3.83 -8.99 -7.77
CA LEU A 111 4.81 -9.92 -7.23
C LEU A 111 5.65 -10.56 -8.36
N ARG A 112 5.00 -10.97 -9.46
CA ARG A 112 5.70 -11.49 -10.63
C ARG A 112 6.64 -10.45 -11.23
N TRP A 113 6.17 -9.22 -11.41
CA TRP A 113 6.98 -8.13 -11.95
C TRP A 113 8.19 -7.81 -11.05
N MET A 114 8.00 -7.71 -9.73
CA MET A 114 9.09 -7.49 -8.78
C MET A 114 10.12 -8.62 -8.85
N LYS A 115 9.67 -9.88 -8.88
CA LYS A 115 10.57 -11.03 -9.00
C LYS A 115 11.40 -10.98 -10.28
N SER A 116 10.77 -10.76 -11.43
CA SER A 116 11.46 -10.63 -12.72
C SER A 116 12.44 -9.45 -12.73
N ALA A 117 12.04 -8.28 -12.23
CA ALA A 117 12.92 -7.11 -12.17
C ALA A 117 14.17 -7.37 -11.33
N PHE A 118 14.03 -8.06 -10.19
CA PHE A 118 15.15 -8.40 -9.30
C PHE A 118 16.02 -9.56 -9.79
N SER A 119 15.47 -10.51 -10.56
CA SER A 119 16.24 -11.64 -11.10
C SER A 119 16.95 -11.32 -12.41
N GLU A 120 16.31 -10.56 -13.30
CA GLU A 120 16.80 -10.32 -14.66
C GLU A 120 17.44 -8.93 -14.82
N GLY A 121 17.01 -7.95 -14.01
CA GLY A 121 17.53 -6.60 -14.02
C GLY A 121 18.66 -6.35 -13.02
N THR A 122 19.19 -5.12 -13.03
CA THR A 122 20.27 -4.67 -12.14
C THR A 122 19.76 -4.08 -10.82
N ILE A 123 18.45 -4.07 -10.58
CA ILE A 123 17.85 -3.48 -9.38
C ILE A 123 18.33 -4.16 -8.08
N SER A 124 18.62 -5.46 -8.13
CA SER A 124 19.16 -6.22 -6.99
C SER A 124 20.58 -5.75 -6.62
N GLU A 125 21.37 -5.30 -7.59
CA GLU A 125 22.69 -4.71 -7.34
C GLU A 125 22.56 -3.35 -6.67
N TYR A 126 21.64 -2.51 -7.15
CA TYR A 126 21.34 -1.22 -6.52
C TYR A 126 20.86 -1.42 -5.08
N TRP A 127 19.93 -2.34 -4.84
CA TRP A 127 19.42 -2.66 -3.51
C TRP A 127 20.52 -3.08 -2.53
N GLY A 128 21.46 -3.92 -2.96
CA GLY A 128 22.48 -4.51 -2.08
C GLY A 128 23.77 -3.70 -1.93
N LYS A 129 24.13 -2.86 -2.91
CA LYS A 129 25.44 -2.20 -2.95
C LYS A 129 25.38 -0.68 -2.89
N THR A 130 24.36 -0.07 -3.48
CA THR A 130 24.32 1.38 -3.73
C THR A 130 23.32 2.06 -2.82
N ILE A 131 22.11 1.54 -2.79
CA ILE A 131 21.02 2.01 -1.96
C ILE A 131 21.25 1.45 -0.56
N LYS A 132 20.98 2.26 0.46
CA LYS A 132 21.03 1.88 1.88
C LYS A 132 19.59 1.70 2.35
N PRO A 133 18.98 0.51 2.19
CA PRO A 133 17.55 0.36 2.36
C PRO A 133 17.06 0.75 3.75
N GLU A 134 17.90 0.55 4.76
CA GLU A 134 17.66 0.91 6.15
C GLU A 134 17.42 2.40 6.39
N LYS A 135 17.84 3.26 5.44
CA LYS A 135 17.62 4.71 5.52
C LYS A 135 16.33 5.17 4.84
N TRP A 136 15.82 4.39 3.88
CA TRP A 136 14.80 4.86 2.93
C TRP A 136 13.50 4.05 2.99
N PHE A 137 13.56 2.81 3.46
CA PHE A 137 12.43 1.89 3.48
C PHE A 137 12.18 1.34 4.88
N ASP A 138 10.93 1.01 5.19
CA ASP A 138 10.59 0.42 6.47
C ASP A 138 11.11 -1.03 6.59
N PRO A 139 11.30 -1.55 7.82
CA PRO A 139 11.82 -2.90 8.03
C PRO A 139 10.98 -4.02 7.41
N ALA A 140 9.65 -3.86 7.31
CA ALA A 140 8.79 -4.91 6.77
C ALA A 140 8.96 -5.05 5.25
N PHE A 141 9.06 -3.92 4.53
CA PHE A 141 9.39 -3.96 3.10
C PHE A 141 10.80 -4.51 2.86
N GLN A 142 11.77 -4.14 3.68
CA GLN A 142 13.13 -4.69 3.58
C GLN A 142 13.14 -6.21 3.74
N ASP A 143 12.41 -6.74 4.74
CA ASP A 143 12.30 -8.18 4.97
C ASP A 143 11.66 -8.90 3.78
N PHE A 144 10.58 -8.33 3.24
CA PHE A 144 9.91 -8.81 2.04
C PHE A 144 10.85 -8.90 0.83
N ILE A 145 11.58 -7.84 0.51
CA ILE A 145 12.54 -7.87 -0.60
C ILE A 145 13.63 -8.93 -0.36
N ASN A 146 14.20 -8.96 0.84
CA ASN A 146 15.33 -9.84 1.13
C ASN A 146 14.93 -11.32 1.15
N ASN A 147 13.76 -11.66 1.70
CA ASN A 147 13.36 -13.04 1.94
C ASN A 147 12.42 -13.59 0.87
N GLU A 148 11.49 -12.79 0.35
CA GLU A 148 10.48 -13.27 -0.59
C GLU A 148 10.84 -12.99 -2.05
N ILE A 149 11.50 -11.86 -2.32
CA ILE A 149 11.90 -11.50 -3.69
C ILE A 149 13.29 -12.07 -4.02
N ILE A 150 14.33 -11.68 -3.27
CA ILE A 150 15.71 -12.04 -3.60
C ILE A 150 16.01 -13.51 -3.29
N LYS A 151 15.69 -13.98 -2.08
CA LYS A 151 15.91 -15.39 -1.70
C LYS A 151 14.89 -16.33 -2.35
N GLY A 152 13.64 -15.90 -2.46
CA GLY A 152 12.57 -16.67 -3.10
C GLY A 152 12.80 -16.97 -4.60
N ASN A 153 13.68 -16.22 -5.27
CA ASN A 153 14.10 -16.45 -6.66
C ASN A 153 15.26 -17.44 -6.82
N LYS A 154 15.90 -17.91 -5.74
CA LYS A 154 17.04 -18.85 -5.78
C LYS A 154 16.64 -20.33 -5.74
N VAL A 155 15.37 -20.65 -6.01
CA VAL A 155 14.81 -22.01 -6.01
C VAL A 155 14.46 -22.41 -7.43
#